data_AF-A0A920QC60-F1
#
_entry.id   AF-A0A920QC60-F1
#
_cell.length_a   1.000
_cell.length_b   1.000
_cell.length_c   1.000
_cell.angle_alpha   90.00
_cell.angle_beta   90.00
_cell.angle_gamma   90.00
#
_symmetry.space_group_name_H-M   'P 1'
#
loop_
_entity.id
_entity.type
_entity.pdbx_description
1 polymer ?
#
loop_
_entity_poly.entity_id
_entity_poly.type
_entity_poly.pdbx_seq_one_letter_code
_entity_poly.pdbx_strand_id
1 'polypeptide(L)'
;MGGAGVVGDVREVITWTNGPNPPWFVPPSSFPPVTGPAPTPLDWDLWQGPVQNRDYSADYVPVKWRGWWDYGCGPLGDIGCHTFDAPFMVLGLGSPTKVEIERKDPPGKGFIPMGSVVTYHFPARGKKPPVTLKWYEKGYEVPKPMRWQKDKDLPSGGGMYMEGTRKPCTMRGCAPTAP
;
A
#
# COMPACT_ATOMS: atom_id res chain seq x y z
N MET A 1 8.21 22.65 -14.39
CA MET A 1 7.12 23.48 -13.82
C MET A 1 5.81 22.72 -13.98
N GLY A 2 5.23 22.13 -12.93
CA GLY A 2 4.04 21.29 -13.11
C GLY A 2 3.22 21.12 -11.83
N GLY A 3 1.90 21.31 -11.93
CA GLY A 3 0.90 20.89 -10.94
C GLY A 3 0.41 21.92 -9.92
N ALA A 4 1.30 22.78 -9.39
CA ALA A 4 0.99 23.61 -8.22
C ALA A 4 -0.14 24.65 -8.39
N GLY A 5 -0.55 24.95 -9.64
CA GLY A 5 -1.59 25.96 -9.92
C GLY A 5 -3.03 25.42 -9.99
N VAL A 6 -3.26 24.11 -10.14
CA VAL A 6 -4.59 23.58 -10.52
C VAL A 6 -5.41 23.14 -9.30
N VAL A 7 -4.76 22.55 -8.29
CA VAL A 7 -5.45 21.95 -7.12
C VAL A 7 -5.60 22.94 -5.96
N GLY A 8 -4.75 23.98 -5.92
CA GLY A 8 -4.65 24.89 -4.79
C GLY A 8 -3.92 24.27 -3.61
N ASP A 9 -4.25 24.73 -2.41
CA ASP A 9 -3.66 24.24 -1.16
C ASP A 9 -4.24 22.87 -0.82
N VAL A 10 -3.46 21.81 -1.07
CA VAL A 10 -3.82 20.43 -0.72
C VAL A 10 -3.69 20.22 0.78
N ARG A 11 -4.73 19.64 1.40
CA ARG A 11 -4.75 19.31 2.83
C ARG A 11 -4.92 17.81 3.09
N GLU A 12 -5.54 17.10 2.16
CA GLU A 12 -5.73 15.66 2.27
C GLU A 12 -5.34 14.96 0.97
N VAL A 13 -4.66 13.82 1.12
CA VAL A 13 -4.34 12.90 0.03
C VAL A 13 -4.92 11.55 0.41
N ILE A 14 -5.76 11.00 -0.44
CA ILE A 14 -6.32 9.66 -0.27
C ILE A 14 -5.70 8.75 -1.32
N THR A 15 -5.19 7.62 -0.86
CA THR A 15 -4.53 6.58 -1.66
C THR A 15 -5.14 5.24 -1.29
N TRP A 16 -5.31 4.34 -2.26
CA TRP A 16 -5.90 3.04 -1.99
C TRP A 16 -5.43 1.95 -2.95
N THR A 17 -5.63 0.71 -2.52
CA THR A 17 -5.41 -0.50 -3.32
C THR A 17 -6.56 -1.50 -3.11
N ASN A 18 -6.68 -2.45 -4.03
CA ASN A 18 -7.58 -3.60 -3.88
C ASN A 18 -6.93 -4.81 -3.20
N GLY A 19 -5.66 -4.68 -2.80
CA GLY A 19 -4.91 -5.66 -2.03
C GLY A 19 -5.10 -5.49 -0.51
N PRO A 20 -4.79 -6.51 0.32
CA PRO A 20 -4.17 -7.78 -0.08
C PRO A 20 -5.16 -8.72 -0.80
N ASN A 21 -4.73 -9.35 -1.90
CA ASN A 21 -5.53 -10.27 -2.70
C ASN A 21 -4.70 -11.41 -3.34
N PRO A 22 -5.33 -12.52 -3.76
CA PRO A 22 -4.67 -13.57 -4.53
C PRO A 22 -4.20 -13.09 -5.91
N PRO A 23 -3.11 -13.66 -6.47
CA PRO A 23 -2.31 -14.77 -5.92
C PRO A 23 -1.20 -14.34 -4.94
N TRP A 24 -0.98 -13.04 -4.74
CA TRP A 24 0.19 -12.51 -4.03
C TRP A 24 0.10 -12.58 -2.50
N PHE A 25 -1.10 -12.40 -1.95
CA PHE A 25 -1.32 -12.32 -0.51
C PHE A 25 -2.30 -13.39 -0.05
N VAL A 26 -1.85 -14.64 -0.13
CA VAL A 26 -2.63 -15.82 0.27
C VAL A 26 -2.04 -16.40 1.55
N PRO A 27 -2.78 -16.39 2.68
CA PRO A 27 -2.30 -17.02 3.90
C PRO A 27 -2.23 -18.55 3.74
N PRO A 28 -1.28 -19.22 4.40
CA PRO A 28 -1.24 -20.67 4.48
C PRO A 28 -2.48 -21.23 5.21
N SER A 29 -2.71 -22.53 5.09
CA SER A 29 -3.77 -23.23 5.82
C SER A 29 -3.51 -23.34 7.33
N SER A 30 -2.27 -23.12 7.77
CA SER A 30 -1.85 -23.21 9.17
C SER A 30 -0.66 -22.28 9.45
N PHE A 31 -0.49 -21.91 10.72
CA PHE A 31 0.63 -21.12 11.22
C PHE A 31 1.32 -21.89 12.35
N PRO A 32 2.60 -22.30 12.21
CA PRO A 32 3.48 -22.11 11.06
C PRO A 32 3.01 -22.88 9.80
N PRO A 33 3.47 -22.47 8.60
CA PRO A 33 3.08 -23.15 7.35
C PRO A 33 3.67 -24.57 7.27
N VAL A 34 3.06 -25.42 6.45
CA VAL A 34 3.56 -26.78 6.21
C VAL A 34 4.89 -26.71 5.47
N THR A 35 5.88 -27.44 5.99
CA THR A 35 7.25 -27.44 5.47
C THR A 35 7.55 -28.68 4.63
N GLY A 36 8.59 -28.61 3.81
CA GLY A 36 9.05 -29.73 2.97
C GLY A 36 10.39 -29.45 2.30
N PRO A 37 10.89 -30.37 1.46
CA PRO A 37 12.10 -30.12 0.69
C PRO A 37 11.86 -29.03 -0.36
N ALA A 38 12.83 -28.12 -0.50
CA ALA A 38 12.82 -27.15 -1.59
C ALA A 38 12.94 -27.88 -2.95
N PRO A 39 12.25 -27.40 -4.01
CA PRO A 39 12.38 -27.98 -5.34
C PRO A 39 13.79 -27.74 -5.90
N THR A 40 14.34 -28.70 -6.66
CA THR A 40 15.74 -28.69 -7.14
C THR A 40 16.21 -27.40 -7.83
N PRO A 41 15.42 -26.66 -8.65
CA PRO A 41 15.91 -25.41 -9.23
C PRO A 41 15.94 -24.22 -8.24
N LEU A 42 15.41 -24.38 -7.02
CA LEU A 42 15.38 -23.33 -6.00
C LEU A 42 16.47 -23.57 -4.94
N ASP A 43 17.51 -22.73 -4.98
CA ASP A 43 18.41 -22.60 -3.84
C ASP A 43 17.69 -21.81 -2.74
N TRP A 44 17.20 -22.53 -1.73
CA TRP A 44 16.39 -21.96 -0.67
C TRP A 44 17.20 -21.06 0.28
N ASP A 45 18.44 -21.43 0.59
CA ASP A 45 19.31 -20.61 1.44
C ASP A 45 19.58 -19.26 0.77
N LEU A 46 19.93 -19.29 -0.52
CA LEU A 46 20.15 -18.09 -1.31
C LEU A 46 18.86 -17.25 -1.47
N TRP A 47 17.71 -17.88 -1.70
CA TRP A 47 16.44 -17.17 -1.90
C TRP A 47 15.96 -16.44 -0.65
N GLN A 48 16.11 -17.07 0.53
CA GLN A 48 15.71 -16.46 1.81
C GLN A 48 16.57 -15.23 2.12
N GLY A 49 17.84 -15.25 1.74
CA GLY A 49 18.77 -14.18 2.00
C GLY A 49 19.02 -13.98 3.51
N PRO A 50 19.09 -12.74 4.01
CA PRO A 50 19.57 -12.45 5.36
C PRO A 50 18.52 -12.62 6.47
N VAL A 51 17.32 -13.13 6.15
CA VAL A 51 16.28 -13.33 7.16
C VAL A 51 16.64 -14.49 8.10
N GLN A 52 15.93 -14.64 9.22
CA GLN A 52 16.09 -15.82 10.06
C GLN A 52 15.79 -17.10 9.26
N ASN A 53 16.78 -18.01 9.24
CA ASN A 53 16.69 -19.31 8.59
C ASN A 53 15.41 -20.05 8.99
N ARG A 54 14.71 -20.59 7.99
CA ARG A 54 13.52 -21.41 8.19
C ARG A 54 13.44 -22.50 7.14
N ASP A 55 12.67 -23.53 7.43
CA ASP A 55 12.42 -24.58 6.46
C ASP A 55 11.60 -24.05 5.27
N TYR A 56 11.83 -24.65 4.10
CA TYR A 56 11.08 -24.34 2.91
C TYR A 56 9.59 -24.65 3.09
N SER A 57 8.74 -23.77 2.56
CA SER A 57 7.31 -24.01 2.38
C SER A 57 6.86 -23.47 1.02
N ALA A 58 5.96 -24.22 0.37
CA ALA A 58 5.28 -23.75 -0.84
C ALA A 58 4.37 -22.53 -0.58
N ASP A 59 4.17 -22.12 0.68
CA ASP A 59 3.43 -20.91 1.08
C ASP A 59 4.25 -19.61 1.08
N TYR A 60 5.54 -19.69 0.72
CA TYR A 60 6.37 -18.52 0.46
C TYR A 60 6.47 -18.22 -1.05
N VAL A 61 6.82 -19.22 -1.86
CA VAL A 61 7.11 -19.03 -3.28
C VAL A 61 5.93 -19.42 -4.18
N PRO A 62 5.89 -18.95 -5.45
CA PRO A 62 6.78 -17.96 -6.06
C PRO A 62 6.40 -16.51 -5.74
N VAL A 63 5.17 -16.26 -5.31
CA VAL A 63 4.64 -14.89 -5.16
C VAL A 63 4.06 -14.57 -3.78
N LYS A 64 3.73 -15.60 -2.98
CA LYS A 64 3.03 -15.49 -1.69
C LYS A 64 3.87 -14.83 -0.58
N TRP A 65 5.18 -14.76 -0.78
CA TRP A 65 6.17 -14.13 0.10
C TRP A 65 5.80 -12.68 0.40
N ARG A 66 5.08 -11.99 -0.49
CA ARG A 66 4.61 -10.62 -0.29
C ARG A 66 3.74 -10.45 0.96
N GLY A 67 3.03 -11.50 1.38
CA GLY A 67 2.21 -11.52 2.59
C GLY A 67 2.98 -11.71 3.89
N TRP A 68 4.27 -11.99 3.84
CA TRP A 68 5.10 -12.26 5.02
C TRP A 68 5.97 -11.04 5.33
N TRP A 69 6.00 -10.63 6.60
CA TRP A 69 6.74 -9.44 7.05
C TRP A 69 8.23 -9.53 6.73
N ASP A 70 8.81 -10.72 6.78
CA ASP A 70 10.23 -10.92 6.52
C ASP A 70 10.60 -10.75 5.04
N TYR A 71 9.64 -10.79 4.11
CA TYR A 71 9.93 -10.82 2.68
C TYR A 71 9.34 -9.66 1.86
N GLY A 72 8.11 -9.21 2.12
CA GLY A 72 7.47 -8.26 1.19
C GLY A 72 6.58 -7.17 1.75
N CYS A 73 6.44 -7.06 3.08
CA CYS A 73 5.82 -5.90 3.73
C CYS A 73 4.38 -5.53 3.28
N GLY A 74 3.66 -6.45 2.63
CA GLY A 74 2.28 -6.26 2.23
C GLY A 74 2.06 -5.28 1.07
N PRO A 75 0.78 -4.99 0.74
CA PRO A 75 0.43 -4.06 -0.34
C PRO A 75 1.00 -2.66 -0.12
N LEU A 76 1.19 -2.25 1.13
CA LEU A 76 1.85 -0.99 1.46
C LEU A 76 3.29 -0.93 0.92
N GLY A 77 4.06 -2.02 1.07
CA GLY A 77 5.41 -2.13 0.51
C GLY A 77 5.41 -2.31 -1.01
N ASP A 78 4.46 -3.09 -1.52
CA ASP A 78 4.37 -3.47 -2.94
C ASP A 78 3.83 -2.34 -3.84
N ILE A 79 2.65 -1.80 -3.53
CA ILE A 79 1.94 -0.78 -4.34
C ILE A 79 1.89 0.59 -3.66
N GLY A 80 1.96 0.64 -2.33
CA GLY A 80 1.92 1.89 -1.57
C GLY A 80 3.04 2.83 -1.98
N CYS A 81 4.28 2.33 -2.10
CA CYS A 81 5.44 3.14 -2.51
C CYS A 81 5.20 3.86 -3.86
N HIS A 82 4.79 3.12 -4.89
CA HIS A 82 4.48 3.67 -6.21
C HIS A 82 3.31 4.67 -6.19
N THR A 83 2.33 4.45 -5.32
CA THR A 83 1.16 5.33 -5.19
C THR A 83 1.53 6.62 -4.44
N PHE A 84 2.54 6.58 -3.57
CA PHE A 84 2.97 7.73 -2.77
C PHE A 84 3.94 8.65 -3.51
N ASP A 85 4.62 8.18 -4.57
CA ASP A 85 5.63 8.96 -5.28
C ASP A 85 5.13 10.34 -5.72
N ALA A 86 3.98 10.38 -6.38
CA ALA A 86 3.45 11.63 -6.90
C ALA A 86 3.02 12.65 -5.81
N PRO A 87 2.31 12.30 -4.71
CA PRO A 87 2.02 13.26 -3.65
C PRO A 87 3.30 13.71 -2.94
N PHE A 88 4.27 12.82 -2.73
CA PHE A 88 5.56 13.20 -2.15
C PHE A 88 6.28 14.24 -3.01
N MET A 89 6.39 13.99 -4.32
CA MET A 89 7.08 14.92 -5.22
C MET A 89 6.31 16.23 -5.43
N VAL A 90 5.00 16.18 -5.71
CA VAL A 90 4.20 17.37 -6.03
C VAL A 90 4.03 18.28 -4.80
N LEU A 91 3.81 17.72 -3.63
CA LEU A 91 3.60 18.49 -2.41
C LEU A 91 4.91 18.83 -1.69
N GLY A 92 6.02 18.20 -2.09
CA GLY A 92 7.33 18.32 -1.45
C GLY A 92 7.29 17.79 -0.02
N LEU A 93 6.74 16.60 0.18
CA LEU A 93 6.65 15.98 1.51
C LEU A 93 8.03 15.48 1.97
N GLY A 94 8.31 15.66 3.25
CA GLY A 94 9.46 15.06 3.94
C GLY A 94 9.00 13.94 4.87
N SER A 95 9.56 13.86 6.08
CA SER A 95 9.13 12.89 7.08
C SER A 95 7.78 13.27 7.71
N PRO A 96 6.90 12.28 7.98
CA PRO A 96 5.70 12.53 8.77
C PRO A 96 6.06 12.79 10.23
N THR A 97 5.21 13.55 10.92
CA THR A 97 5.31 13.84 12.36
C THR A 97 4.53 12.85 13.21
N LYS A 98 3.54 12.18 12.61
CA LYS A 98 2.69 11.17 13.26
C LYS A 98 2.21 10.16 12.24
N VAL A 99 2.14 8.90 12.64
CA VAL A 99 1.50 7.82 11.88
C VAL A 99 0.47 7.14 12.77
N GLU A 100 -0.74 6.96 12.25
CA GLU A 100 -1.82 6.23 12.89
C GLU A 100 -2.19 5.03 12.03
N ILE A 101 -2.52 3.91 12.68
CA ILE A 101 -2.80 2.65 12.00
C ILE A 101 -4.09 2.09 12.55
N GLU A 102 -5.04 1.86 11.65
CA GLU A 102 -6.18 0.98 11.88
C GLU A 102 -5.95 -0.28 11.04
N ARG A 103 -6.12 -1.46 11.61
CA ARG A 103 -5.87 -2.69 10.87
C ARG A 103 -6.74 -3.83 11.38
N LYS A 104 -6.97 -4.80 10.51
CA LYS A 104 -7.48 -6.11 10.92
C LYS A 104 -6.39 -6.89 11.67
N ASP A 105 -6.82 -7.93 12.37
CA ASP A 105 -5.87 -8.90 12.91
C ASP A 105 -5.24 -9.72 11.78
N PRO A 106 -3.92 -9.98 11.85
CA PRO A 106 -3.27 -10.85 10.90
C PRO A 106 -3.78 -12.29 11.06
N PRO A 107 -3.82 -13.07 9.98
CA PRO A 107 -4.30 -14.46 10.02
C PRO A 107 -3.38 -15.36 10.85
N GLY A 108 -2.12 -14.96 11.05
CA GLY A 108 -1.19 -15.66 11.92
C GLY A 108 0.14 -14.93 12.07
N LYS A 109 1.00 -15.49 12.93
CA LYS A 109 2.30 -14.90 13.28
C LYS A 109 3.19 -14.76 12.04
N GLY A 110 3.79 -13.58 11.87
CA GLY A 110 4.70 -13.27 10.76
C GLY A 110 4.00 -12.88 9.45
N PHE A 111 2.67 -12.98 9.38
CA PHE A 111 1.89 -12.54 8.23
C PHE A 111 1.35 -11.11 8.41
N ILE A 112 1.14 -10.42 7.30
CA ILE A 112 0.53 -9.08 7.29
C ILE A 112 -0.94 -9.12 7.70
N PRO A 113 -1.52 -8.00 8.16
CA PRO A 113 -2.97 -7.82 8.22
C PRO A 113 -3.64 -7.98 6.85
N MET A 114 -4.84 -8.58 6.82
CA MET A 114 -5.65 -8.68 5.59
C MET A 114 -6.50 -7.42 5.34
N GLY A 115 -5.85 -6.26 5.49
CA GLY A 115 -6.43 -4.94 5.35
C GLY A 115 -6.02 -4.01 6.49
N SER A 116 -5.65 -2.79 6.13
CA SER A 116 -5.36 -1.68 7.03
C SER A 116 -5.71 -0.32 6.41
N VAL A 117 -5.82 0.68 7.29
CA VAL A 117 -5.78 2.09 6.96
C VAL A 117 -4.60 2.72 7.68
N VAL A 118 -3.68 3.35 6.95
CA VAL A 118 -2.53 4.05 7.52
C VAL A 118 -2.66 5.53 7.25
N THR A 119 -2.64 6.34 8.31
CA THR A 119 -2.75 7.80 8.23
C THR A 119 -1.42 8.45 8.61
N TYR A 120 -0.82 9.17 7.66
CA TYR A 120 0.41 9.93 7.83
C TYR A 120 0.09 11.41 7.97
N HIS A 121 0.67 12.06 8.98
CA HIS A 121 0.51 13.49 9.23
C HIS A 121 1.80 14.24 8.93
N PHE A 122 1.79 15.07 7.89
CA PHE A 122 2.91 15.90 7.49
C PHE A 122 2.72 17.33 7.98
N PRO A 123 3.75 17.94 8.59
CA PRO A 123 3.68 19.30 9.10
C PRO A 123 3.57 20.31 7.96
N ALA A 124 3.30 21.58 8.30
CA ALA A 124 3.40 22.68 7.34
C ALA A 124 4.83 22.78 6.78
N ARG A 125 4.94 23.23 5.52
CA ARG A 125 6.21 23.25 4.76
C ARG A 125 6.38 24.62 4.12
N GLY A 126 6.99 25.55 4.85
CA GLY A 126 7.05 26.96 4.45
C GLY A 126 5.64 27.56 4.35
N LYS A 127 5.25 28.05 3.17
CA LYS A 127 3.91 28.59 2.91
C LYS A 127 2.85 27.51 2.61
N LYS A 128 3.23 26.24 2.47
CA LYS A 128 2.30 25.14 2.18
C LYS A 128 1.69 24.61 3.49
N PRO A 129 0.37 24.33 3.54
CA PRO A 129 -0.28 23.83 4.74
C PRO A 129 0.17 22.40 5.12
N PRO A 130 -0.11 21.96 6.36
CA PRO A 130 0.02 20.56 6.74
C PRO A 130 -0.87 19.67 5.85
N VAL A 131 -0.44 18.42 5.67
CA VAL A 131 -1.12 17.44 4.81
C VAL A 131 -1.33 16.15 5.58
N THR A 132 -2.53 15.60 5.49
CA THR A 132 -2.83 14.24 5.92
C THR A 132 -2.87 13.33 4.69
N LEU A 133 -2.06 12.27 4.67
CA LEU A 133 -2.11 11.24 3.63
C LEU A 133 -2.67 9.96 4.24
N LYS A 134 -3.69 9.37 3.61
CA LYS A 134 -4.30 8.11 4.04
C LYS A 134 -4.13 7.04 2.98
N TRP A 135 -3.66 5.87 3.40
CA TRP A 135 -3.58 4.65 2.62
C TRP A 135 -4.69 3.70 3.04
N TYR A 136 -5.50 3.24 2.08
CA TYR A 136 -6.59 2.30 2.31
C TYR A 136 -6.31 0.98 1.58
N GLU A 137 -6.35 -0.10 2.32
CA GLU A 137 -6.30 -1.45 1.76
C GLU A 137 -7.71 -2.07 1.69
N LYS A 138 -7.77 -3.24 1.07
CA LYS A 138 -8.99 -4.02 0.88
C LYS A 138 -9.78 -4.19 2.19
N GLY A 139 -11.08 -3.95 2.08
CA GLY A 139 -12.03 -4.14 3.16
C GLY A 139 -12.28 -2.91 4.01
N TYR A 140 -11.74 -1.76 3.61
CA TYR A 140 -12.11 -0.45 4.12
C TYR A 140 -12.79 0.36 3.02
N GLU A 141 -13.78 1.18 3.39
CA GLU A 141 -14.43 2.10 2.46
C GLU A 141 -13.52 3.30 2.19
N VAL A 142 -13.22 3.52 0.91
CA VAL A 142 -12.41 4.66 0.48
C VAL A 142 -13.33 5.86 0.32
N PRO A 143 -13.10 6.98 1.02
CA PRO A 143 -13.93 8.17 0.86
C PRO A 143 -13.86 8.67 -0.58
N LYS A 144 -14.99 9.09 -1.13
CA LYS A 144 -15.04 9.75 -2.45
C LYS A 144 -14.64 11.24 -2.29
N PRO A 145 -13.92 11.84 -3.26
CA PRO A 145 -13.61 13.27 -3.23
C PRO A 145 -14.87 14.13 -3.12
N MET A 146 -14.78 15.31 -2.49
CA MET A 146 -15.94 16.17 -2.21
C MET A 146 -16.68 16.58 -3.49
N ARG A 147 -15.94 16.74 -4.60
CA ARG A 147 -16.48 17.15 -5.92
C ARG A 147 -16.53 16.00 -6.92
N TRP A 148 -16.58 14.76 -6.45
CA TRP A 148 -16.67 13.58 -7.31
C TRP A 148 -18.06 13.45 -7.95
N GLN A 149 -18.11 12.85 -9.15
CA GLN A 149 -19.37 12.57 -9.83
C GLN A 149 -20.15 11.50 -9.04
N LYS A 150 -21.38 11.83 -8.61
CA LYS A 150 -22.18 10.97 -7.71
C LYS A 150 -22.34 9.54 -8.24
N ASP A 151 -22.55 9.41 -9.55
CA ASP A 151 -22.86 8.14 -10.21
C ASP A 151 -21.61 7.39 -10.69
N LYS A 152 -20.41 7.91 -10.38
CA LYS A 152 -19.15 7.31 -10.78
C LYS A 152 -18.47 6.65 -9.60
N ASP A 153 -18.02 5.42 -9.79
CA ASP A 153 -17.20 4.73 -8.80
C ASP A 153 -15.73 5.09 -8.92
N LEU A 154 -15.04 4.94 -7.78
CA LEU A 154 -13.59 5.02 -7.76
C LEU A 154 -13.00 3.82 -8.51
N PRO A 155 -11.82 3.97 -9.13
CA PRO A 155 -11.08 2.85 -9.70
C PRO A 155 -10.95 1.68 -8.72
N SER A 156 -11.47 0.52 -9.11
CA SER A 156 -11.55 -0.66 -8.26
C SER A 156 -10.19 -1.32 -7.98
N GLY A 157 -9.18 -1.09 -8.83
CA GLY A 157 -7.84 -1.66 -8.70
C GLY A 157 -6.90 -0.91 -7.77
N GLY A 158 -7.28 0.30 -7.34
CA GLY A 158 -6.41 1.20 -6.60
C GLY A 158 -6.24 2.57 -7.27
N GLY A 159 -5.74 3.54 -6.51
CA GLY A 159 -5.53 4.87 -7.02
C GLY A 159 -5.24 5.91 -5.94
N MET A 160 -5.33 7.16 -6.38
CA MET A 160 -5.09 8.30 -5.50
C MET A 160 -5.86 9.53 -5.97
N TYR A 161 -6.26 10.36 -5.02
CA TYR A 161 -6.62 11.74 -5.28
C TYR A 161 -6.07 12.69 -4.21
N MET A 162 -5.95 13.95 -4.58
CA MET A 162 -5.59 15.04 -3.69
C MET A 162 -6.77 16.00 -3.58
N GLU A 163 -7.22 16.26 -2.35
CA GLU A 163 -8.26 17.24 -2.05
C GLU A 163 -7.60 18.56 -1.63
N GLY A 164 -7.92 19.62 -2.39
CA GLY A 164 -7.39 20.96 -2.17
C GLY A 164 -8.48 22.03 -2.32
N THR A 165 -8.09 23.27 -2.06
CA THR A 165 -9.03 24.40 -1.97
C THR A 165 -9.75 24.74 -3.28
N ARG A 166 -9.26 24.30 -4.45
CA ARG A 166 -9.88 24.62 -5.76
C ARG A 166 -10.64 23.45 -6.37
N LYS A 167 -9.95 22.53 -7.06
CA LYS A 167 -10.53 21.35 -7.70
C LYS A 167 -9.70 20.12 -7.32
N PRO A 168 -10.33 18.98 -6.98
CA PRO A 168 -9.58 17.76 -6.68
C PRO A 168 -8.83 17.27 -7.93
N CYS A 169 -7.61 16.77 -7.75
CA CYS A 169 -6.84 16.10 -8.79
C CYS A 169 -6.84 14.60 -8.51
N THR A 170 -7.21 13.81 -9.51
CA THR A 170 -7.30 12.35 -9.39
C THR A 170 -6.31 11.70 -10.35
N MET A 171 -5.55 10.72 -9.86
CA MET A 171 -4.71 9.85 -10.68
C MET A 171 -5.16 8.40 -10.48
N ARG A 172 -5.26 7.65 -11.58
CA ARG A 172 -5.48 6.20 -11.48
C ARG A 172 -4.20 5.56 -10.96
N GLY A 173 -4.34 4.57 -10.07
CA GLY A 173 -3.18 3.86 -9.52
C GLY A 173 -2.43 3.11 -10.61
N CYS A 174 -1.13 2.93 -10.39
CA CYS A 174 -0.30 2.05 -11.21
C CYS A 174 -0.58 0.59 -10.82
N ALA A 175 -1.69 0.04 -11.28
CA ALA A 175 -1.79 -1.41 -11.43
C ALA A 175 -1.16 -1.75 -12.80
N PRO A 176 -0.09 -2.56 -12.88
CA PRO A 176 0.35 -3.07 -14.17
C PRO A 176 -0.79 -3.88 -14.78
N THR A 177 -1.29 -3.47 -15.95
CA THR A 177 -2.40 -4.15 -16.62
C THR A 177 -1.98 -5.44 -17.33
N ALA A 178 -0.68 -5.76 -17.34
CA ALA A 178 -0.09 -7.03 -17.77
C ALA A 178 1.40 -7.06 -17.40
N PRO A 179 2.02 -8.26 -17.25
CA PRO A 179 3.47 -8.41 -17.15
C PRO A 179 4.22 -7.87 -18.37
#